data_AF-A0A067P966-F1
#
_entry.id   AF-A0A067P966-F1
#
_cell.length_a   1.000
_cell.length_b   1.000
_cell.length_c   1.000
_cell.angle_alpha   90.00
_cell.angle_beta   90.00
_cell.angle_gamma   90.00
#
_symmetry.space_group_name_H-M   'P 1'
#
loop_
_entity.id
_entity.type
_entity.pdbx_description
1 polymer ?
#
loop_
_entity_poly.entity_id
_entity_poly.type
_entity_poly.pdbx_seq_one_letter_code
_entity_poly.pdbx_strand_id
1 'polypeptide(L)'
;MPRVCVENSAKRYNYQETAFLDFLVPYYLQVKDKAERVHFFKAAYILFHDRFPIEKLGLSSTIYKTTRDKAKQTLAKRVMVSALFLERSLIHSPMEHWTEIMSLRADRERRRREWKTIGGVPRHHQYMVAYAPLP
;
A
#
# COMPACT_ATOMS: atom_id res chain seq x y z
N MET A 1 -14.26 -19.17 21.55
CA MET A 1 -14.43 -19.27 20.08
C MET A 1 -14.06 -17.94 19.41
N PRO A 2 -13.01 -17.87 18.57
CA PRO A 2 -12.69 -16.65 17.80
C PRO A 2 -12.48 -16.89 16.28
N ARG A 3 -13.14 -17.87 15.64
CA ARG A 3 -12.90 -18.14 14.20
C ARG A 3 -13.57 -17.13 13.25
N VAL A 4 -14.73 -16.58 13.62
CA VAL A 4 -15.55 -15.72 12.72
C VAL A 4 -14.97 -14.31 12.53
N CYS A 5 -14.23 -13.77 13.50
CA CYS A 5 -13.61 -12.44 13.39
C CYS A 5 -12.34 -12.44 12.52
N VAL A 6 -11.64 -13.57 12.43
CA VAL A 6 -10.36 -13.69 11.70
C VAL A 6 -10.62 -13.81 10.20
N GLU A 7 -11.63 -14.56 9.79
CA GLU A 7 -11.98 -14.73 8.36
C GLU A 7 -12.46 -13.43 7.70
N ASN A 8 -13.28 -12.64 8.39
CA ASN A 8 -13.71 -11.33 7.90
C ASN A 8 -12.57 -10.31 7.84
N SER A 9 -11.58 -10.43 8.74
CA SER A 9 -10.38 -9.60 8.73
C SER A 9 -9.46 -9.94 7.56
N ALA A 10 -9.23 -11.23 7.29
CA ALA A 10 -8.42 -11.69 6.16
C ALA A 10 -9.03 -11.30 4.80
N LYS A 11 -10.36 -11.44 4.63
CA LYS A 11 -11.07 -11.02 3.40
C LYS A 11 -10.98 -9.50 3.18
N ARG A 12 -11.13 -8.69 4.22
CA ARG A 12 -10.99 -7.22 4.14
C ARG A 12 -9.55 -6.77 3.87
N TYR A 13 -8.58 -7.47 4.46
CA TYR A 13 -7.16 -7.21 4.25
C TYR A 13 -6.76 -7.46 2.78
N ASN A 14 -7.23 -8.57 2.20
CA ASN A 14 -7.03 -8.87 0.78
C ASN A 14 -7.65 -7.81 -0.15
N TYR A 15 -8.84 -7.29 0.19
CA TYR A 15 -9.47 -6.22 -0.59
C TYR A 15 -8.68 -4.91 -0.56
N GLN A 16 -8.17 -4.51 0.61
CA GLN A 16 -7.38 -3.28 0.75
C GLN A 16 -6.00 -3.38 0.08
N GLU A 17 -5.36 -4.55 0.13
CA GLU A 17 -4.12 -4.79 -0.61
C GLU A 17 -4.37 -4.72 -2.13
N THR A 18 -5.46 -5.30 -2.62
CA THR A 18 -5.82 -5.22 -4.05
C THR A 18 -6.10 -3.78 -4.46
N ALA A 19 -6.89 -3.02 -3.71
CA ALA A 19 -7.14 -1.60 -4.00
C ALA A 19 -5.85 -0.75 -3.96
N PHE A 20 -4.91 -1.09 -3.07
CA PHE A 20 -3.60 -0.44 -3.05
C PHE A 20 -2.76 -0.79 -4.28
N LEU A 21 -2.82 -2.02 -4.76
CA LEU A 21 -2.16 -2.42 -6.01
C LEU A 21 -2.77 -1.70 -7.21
N ASP A 22 -4.10 -1.65 -7.30
CA ASP A 22 -4.81 -0.95 -8.38
C ASP A 22 -4.44 0.54 -8.40
N PHE A 23 -4.22 1.14 -7.23
CA PHE A 23 -3.69 2.51 -7.12
C PHE A 23 -2.24 2.62 -7.64
N LEU A 24 -1.36 1.64 -7.37
CA LEU A 24 0.05 1.71 -7.75
C LEU A 24 0.31 1.47 -9.25
N VAL A 25 -0.49 0.64 -9.90
CA VAL A 25 -0.21 0.16 -11.26
C VAL A 25 -0.16 1.28 -12.32
N PRO A 26 -1.09 2.25 -12.35
CA PRO A 26 -1.02 3.37 -13.30
C PRO A 26 0.30 4.14 -13.22
N TYR A 27 0.79 4.40 -12.01
CA TYR A 27 2.06 5.12 -11.79
C TYR A 27 3.28 4.26 -12.12
N TYR A 28 3.23 2.95 -11.83
CA TYR A 28 4.28 2.02 -12.24
C TYR A 28 4.47 2.02 -13.77
N LEU A 29 3.38 2.13 -14.52
CA LEU A 29 3.41 2.12 -15.99
C LEU A 29 4.00 3.40 -16.59
N GLN A 30 4.08 4.50 -15.82
CA GLN A 30 4.77 5.73 -16.20
C GLN A 30 6.30 5.61 -16.04
N VAL A 31 6.77 4.94 -14.97
CA VAL A 31 8.21 4.81 -14.64
C VAL A 31 8.86 3.65 -15.40
N LYS A 32 8.95 3.79 -16.73
CA LYS A 32 9.48 2.75 -17.62
C LYS A 32 10.99 2.55 -17.44
N ASP A 33 11.72 3.61 -17.14
CA ASP A 33 13.18 3.59 -16.99
C ASP A 33 13.62 2.93 -15.67
N LYS A 34 14.72 2.18 -15.75
CA LYS A 34 15.24 1.38 -14.63
C LYS A 34 15.54 2.23 -13.39
N ALA A 35 16.01 3.46 -13.58
CA ALA A 35 16.33 4.38 -12.49
C ALA A 35 15.06 4.82 -11.73
N GLU A 36 14.04 5.31 -12.45
CA GLU A 36 12.79 5.77 -11.84
C GLU A 36 12.00 4.63 -11.18
N ARG A 37 12.07 3.42 -11.76
CA ARG A 37 11.44 2.23 -11.19
C ARG A 37 11.94 1.91 -9.79
N VAL A 38 13.23 2.12 -9.51
CA VAL A 38 13.79 1.90 -8.17
C VAL A 38 13.25 2.94 -7.19
N HIS A 39 13.14 4.21 -7.59
CA HIS A 39 12.57 5.26 -6.76
C HIS A 39 11.08 5.03 -6.49
N PHE A 40 10.34 4.61 -7.51
CA PHE A 40 8.94 4.22 -7.40
C PHE A 40 8.75 3.12 -6.35
N PHE A 41 9.50 2.02 -6.44
CA PHE A 41 9.35 0.93 -5.47
C PHE A 41 9.79 1.33 -4.07
N LYS A 42 10.81 2.19 -3.91
CA LYS A 42 11.17 2.75 -2.61
C LYS A 42 9.99 3.50 -1.98
N ALA A 43 9.33 4.37 -2.73
CA ALA A 43 8.13 5.08 -2.27
C ALA A 43 6.98 4.12 -1.98
N ALA A 44 6.68 3.19 -2.90
CA ALA A 44 5.63 2.20 -2.75
C ALA A 44 5.80 1.33 -1.48
N TYR A 45 7.04 0.93 -1.15
CA TYR A 45 7.32 0.16 0.06
C TYR A 45 7.06 0.95 1.34
N ILE A 46 7.41 2.24 1.35
CA ILE A 46 7.12 3.10 2.51
C ILE A 46 5.60 3.17 2.73
N LEU A 47 4.83 3.40 1.67
CA LEU A 47 3.36 3.43 1.76
C LEU A 47 2.78 2.07 2.15
N PHE A 48 3.31 0.98 1.61
CA PHE A 48 2.87 -0.38 1.93
C PHE A 48 3.08 -0.69 3.41
N HIS A 49 4.25 -0.38 3.97
CA HIS A 49 4.51 -0.61 5.39
C HIS A 49 3.69 0.30 6.30
N ASP A 50 3.38 1.52 5.87
CA ASP A 50 2.48 2.42 6.60
C ASP A 50 1.03 1.89 6.58
N ARG A 51 0.57 1.31 5.47
CA ARG A 51 -0.77 0.73 5.31
C ARG A 51 -0.93 -0.64 5.98
N PHE A 52 0.12 -1.45 5.96
CA PHE A 52 0.11 -2.86 6.31
C PHE A 52 1.28 -3.16 7.28
N PRO A 53 1.21 -2.67 8.52
CA PRO A 53 2.27 -2.89 9.49
C PRO A 53 2.40 -4.38 9.80
N ILE A 54 3.64 -4.88 9.85
CA ILE A 54 3.91 -6.24 10.32
C ILE A 54 3.85 -6.20 11.84
N GLU A 55 2.65 -6.37 12.39
CA GLU A 55 2.45 -6.41 13.84
C GLU A 55 3.21 -7.60 14.46
N LYS A 56 3.59 -7.45 15.73
CA LYS A 56 4.11 -8.50 16.63
C LYS A 56 5.57 -8.92 16.48
N LEU A 57 6.35 -8.33 15.59
CA LEU A 57 7.78 -8.64 15.48
C LEU A 57 8.63 -7.46 15.97
N GLY A 58 9.59 -7.72 16.85
CA GLY A 58 10.58 -6.72 17.23
C GLY A 58 11.37 -6.27 15.99
N LEU A 59 11.51 -4.94 15.81
CA LEU A 59 12.14 -4.33 14.63
C LEU A 59 13.57 -4.84 14.36
N SER A 60 14.28 -5.27 15.40
CA SER A 60 15.63 -5.82 15.33
C SER A 60 15.68 -7.31 14.97
N SER A 61 14.55 -8.03 15.02
CA SER A 61 14.52 -9.48 14.80
C SER A 61 14.82 -9.85 13.34
N THR A 62 15.57 -10.93 13.15
CA THR A 62 15.83 -11.51 11.82
C THR A 62 14.52 -11.88 11.11
N ILE A 63 13.54 -12.38 11.87
CA ILE A 63 12.20 -12.72 11.36
C ILE A 63 11.51 -11.49 10.78
N TYR A 64 11.55 -10.33 11.46
CA TYR A 64 10.99 -9.09 10.93
C TYR A 64 11.64 -8.69 9.61
N LYS A 65 12.98 -8.70 9.53
CA LYS A 65 13.73 -8.35 8.31
C LYS A 65 13.35 -9.26 7.15
N THR A 66 13.33 -10.57 7.37
CA THR A 66 12.96 -11.56 6.34
C THR A 66 11.51 -11.40 5.88
N THR A 67 10.57 -11.24 6.80
CA THR A 67 9.15 -11.03 6.47
C THR A 67 8.95 -9.73 5.69
N ARG A 68 9.60 -8.65 6.12
CA ARG A 68 9.60 -7.35 5.44
C ARG A 68 10.13 -7.48 4.01
N ASP A 69 11.26 -8.14 3.83
CA ASP A 69 11.90 -8.27 2.51
C ASP A 69 11.08 -9.16 1.58
N LYS A 70 10.45 -10.22 2.10
CA LYS A 70 9.50 -11.05 1.34
C LYS A 70 8.25 -10.25 0.93
N ALA A 71 7.73 -9.40 1.81
CA ALA A 71 6.59 -8.54 1.50
C ALA A 71 6.92 -7.53 0.39
N LYS A 72 8.11 -6.92 0.42
CA LYS A 72 8.60 -6.05 -0.65
C LYS A 72 8.68 -6.77 -2.00
N GLN A 73 9.31 -7.94 -2.04
CA GLN A 73 9.39 -8.75 -3.26
C GLN A 73 8.01 -9.13 -3.80
N THR A 74 7.08 -9.47 -2.90
CA THR A 74 5.70 -9.83 -3.24
C THR A 74 4.95 -8.64 -3.83
N LEU A 75 5.06 -7.47 -3.21
CA LEU A 75 4.48 -6.23 -3.73
C LEU A 75 5.00 -5.93 -5.14
N ALA A 76 6.33 -5.94 -5.33
CA ALA A 76 6.92 -5.67 -6.63
C ALA A 76 6.43 -6.63 -7.71
N LYS A 77 6.42 -7.93 -7.42
CA LYS A 77 5.90 -8.95 -8.34
C LYS A 77 4.43 -8.70 -8.67
N ARG A 78 3.58 -8.41 -7.68
CA ARG A 78 2.15 -8.18 -7.89
C ARG A 78 1.90 -6.93 -8.75
N VAL A 79 2.57 -5.82 -8.47
CA VAL A 79 2.47 -4.60 -9.30
C VAL A 79 2.89 -4.88 -10.75
N MET A 80 4.02 -5.56 -10.95
CA MET A 80 4.51 -5.89 -12.29
C MET A 80 3.53 -6.81 -13.04
N VAL A 81 3.01 -7.84 -12.39
CA VAL A 81 2.06 -8.78 -13.00
C VAL A 81 0.74 -8.08 -13.32
N SER A 82 0.17 -7.31 -12.39
CA SER A 82 -1.05 -6.53 -12.65
C SER A 82 -0.88 -5.54 -13.80
N ALA A 83 0.31 -4.96 -13.93
CA ALA A 83 0.64 -4.06 -15.03
C ALA A 83 0.71 -4.75 -16.40
N LEU A 84 0.97 -6.07 -16.46
CA LEU A 84 0.94 -6.83 -17.72
C LEU A 84 -0.48 -7.07 -18.23
N PHE A 85 -1.46 -7.14 -17.32
CA PHE A 85 -2.86 -7.41 -17.65
C PHE A 85 -3.68 -6.14 -17.92
N LEU A 86 -3.11 -4.95 -17.68
CA LEU A 86 -3.74 -3.68 -18.01
C LEU A 86 -3.31 -3.23 -19.41
N GLU A 87 -4.28 -3.10 -20.31
CA GLU A 87 -4.03 -2.49 -21.61
C GLU A 87 -3.56 -1.03 -21.42
N ARG A 88 -2.45 -0.67 -22.06
CA ARG A 88 -1.89 0.70 -22.01
C ARG A 88 -2.90 1.78 -22.44
N SER A 89 -3.87 1.43 -23.28
CA SER A 89 -4.96 2.28 -23.78
C SER A 89 -5.97 2.69 -22.71
N LEU A 90 -6.06 1.94 -21.60
CA LEU A 90 -7.05 2.18 -20.54
C LEU A 90 -6.53 3.11 -19.42
N ILE A 91 -5.29 3.54 -19.51
CA ILE A 91 -4.63 4.31 -18.44
C ILE A 91 -4.76 5.79 -18.75
N HIS A 92 -5.88 6.37 -18.34
CA HIS A 92 -5.97 7.82 -18.15
C HIS A 92 -5.29 8.16 -16.83
N SER A 93 -3.95 8.13 -16.81
CA SER A 93 -3.28 8.72 -15.66
C SER A 93 -3.29 10.23 -15.85
N PRO A 94 -3.90 11.01 -14.95
CA PRO A 94 -3.68 12.45 -14.95
C PRO A 94 -2.16 12.68 -14.87
N MET A 95 -1.65 13.65 -15.63
CA MET A 95 -0.23 14.00 -15.79
C MET A 95 0.42 14.54 -14.49
N GLU A 96 0.02 14.06 -13.32
CA GLU A 96 0.59 14.46 -12.04
C GLU A 96 1.88 13.70 -11.78
N HIS A 97 2.88 14.41 -11.25
CA HIS A 97 4.15 13.83 -10.89
C HIS A 97 3.91 12.76 -9.81
N TRP A 98 4.13 11.48 -10.16
CA TRP A 98 3.84 10.35 -9.28
C TRP A 98 4.48 10.49 -7.89
N THR A 99 5.60 11.20 -7.81
CA THR A 99 6.33 11.50 -6.56
C THR A 99 5.51 12.27 -5.54
N GLU A 100 4.66 13.21 -5.97
CA GLU A 100 3.81 14.00 -5.08
C GLU A 100 2.65 13.14 -4.53
N ILE A 101 2.06 12.33 -5.41
CA ILE A 101 0.92 11.46 -5.11
C ILE A 101 1.33 10.25 -4.26
N MET A 102 2.57 9.78 -4.41
CA MET A 102 3.14 8.67 -3.65
C MET A 102 3.87 9.12 -2.37
N SER A 103 3.63 10.35 -1.91
CA SER A 103 4.11 10.79 -0.59
C SER A 103 3.27 10.20 0.54
N LEU A 104 3.88 9.96 1.71
CA LEU A 104 3.18 9.49 2.92
C LEU A 104 2.02 10.43 3.30
N ARG A 105 2.24 11.74 3.15
CA ARG A 105 1.22 12.76 3.46
C ARG A 105 0.01 12.62 2.55
N ALA A 106 0.21 12.63 1.23
CA ALA A 106 -0.88 12.52 0.25
C ALA A 106 -1.63 11.18 0.42
N ASP A 107 -0.90 10.10 0.67
CA ASP A 107 -1.47 8.77 0.90
C ASP A 107 -2.36 8.71 2.16
N ARG A 108 -1.88 9.26 3.28
CA ARG A 108 -2.63 9.33 4.54
C ARG A 108 -3.86 10.23 4.41
N GLU A 109 -3.74 11.38 3.74
CA GLU A 109 -4.87 12.27 3.46
C GLU A 109 -5.94 11.58 2.60
N ARG A 110 -5.52 10.87 1.53
CA ARG A 110 -6.43 10.09 0.68
C ARG A 110 -7.17 9.02 1.48
N ARG A 111 -6.46 8.24 2.31
CA ARG A 111 -7.09 7.23 3.17
C ARG A 111 -8.05 7.81 4.19
N ARG A 112 -7.74 8.96 4.80
CA ARG A 112 -8.67 9.63 5.71
C ARG A 112 -9.97 9.98 4.98
N ARG A 113 -9.92 10.40 3.71
CA ARG A 113 -11.11 10.62 2.89
C ARG A 113 -11.86 9.32 2.63
N GLU A 114 -11.18 8.27 2.20
CA GLU A 114 -11.76 6.92 1.99
C GLU A 114 -12.45 6.39 3.26
N TRP A 115 -11.83 6.57 4.43
CA TRP A 115 -12.38 6.13 5.72
C TRP A 115 -13.61 6.93 6.15
N LYS A 116 -13.60 8.25 5.91
CA LYS A 116 -14.77 9.10 6.14
C LYS A 116 -15.94 8.64 5.27
N THR A 117 -15.70 8.25 4.01
CA THR A 117 -16.76 7.78 3.11
C THR A 117 -17.34 6.42 3.50
N ILE A 118 -16.56 5.53 4.14
CA ILE A 118 -17.02 4.21 4.58
C ILE A 118 -17.46 4.16 6.06
N GLY A 119 -17.55 5.31 6.74
CA GLY A 119 -18.10 5.42 8.09
C GLY A 119 -17.15 5.09 9.24
N GLY A 120 -15.82 5.12 9.04
CA GLY A 120 -14.86 5.00 10.15
C GLY A 120 -13.47 4.46 9.78
N VAL A 121 -12.55 4.54 10.75
CA VAL A 121 -11.18 4.02 10.62
C VAL A 121 -11.17 2.49 10.79
N PRO A 122 -10.66 1.70 9.82
CA PRO A 122 -10.53 0.25 9.97
C PRO A 122 -9.68 -0.11 11.20
N ARG A 123 -10.10 -1.11 12.00
CA ARG A 123 -9.38 -1.52 13.22
C ARG A 123 -7.91 -1.87 12.98
N HIS A 124 -7.61 -2.52 11.86
CA HIS A 124 -6.25 -2.89 11.41
C HIS A 124 -5.39 -1.69 10.99
N HIS A 125 -5.94 -0.48 11.02
CA HIS A 125 -5.31 0.77 10.61
C HIS A 125 -5.26 1.79 11.77
N GLN A 126 -5.71 1.40 12.96
CA GLN A 126 -5.75 2.25 14.15
C GLN A 126 -4.36 2.73 14.60
N TYR A 127 -3.31 1.95 14.32
CA TYR A 127 -1.93 2.33 14.64
C TYR A 127 -1.44 3.58 13.89
N MET A 128 -2.06 3.94 12.77
CA MET A 128 -1.70 5.17 12.04
C MET A 128 -2.33 6.43 12.61
N VAL A 129 -3.45 6.29 13.31
CA VAL A 129 -4.11 7.43 13.97
C VAL A 129 -3.30 7.82 15.22
N ALA A 130 -2.65 6.86 15.88
CA ALA A 130 -1.83 7.11 17.07
C ALA A 130 -0.56 7.95 16.80
N TYR A 131 -0.06 8.00 15.56
CA TYR A 131 1.16 8.75 15.20
C TYR A 131 0.90 9.98 14.32
N ALA A 132 -0.36 10.31 14.02
CA ALA A 132 -0.67 11.64 13.54
C ALA A 132 -0.77 12.55 14.77
N PRO A 133 -0.06 13.70 14.85
CA PRO A 133 -0.42 14.70 15.83
C PRO A 133 -1.91 14.98 15.63
N LEU A 134 -2.69 14.74 16.69
CA LEU A 134 -4.03 15.28 16.78
C LEU A 134 -3.92 16.81 16.62
N PRO A 135 -4.87 17.46 15.95
CA PRO A 135 -4.92 18.92 15.90
C PRO A 135 -4.93 19.53 17.30
#